data_AF-A0A0J7JV29-F1
#
_entry.id   AF-A0A0J7JV29-F1
#
_cell.length_a   1.000
_cell.length_b   1.000
_cell.length_c   1.000
_cell.angle_alpha   90.00
_cell.angle_beta   90.00
_cell.angle_gamma   90.00
#
_symmetry.space_group_name_H-M   'P 1'
#
loop_
_entity.id
_entity.type
_entity.pdbx_description
1 polymer ?
#
loop_
_entity_poly.entity_id
_entity_poly.type
_entity_poly.pdbx_seq_one_letter_code
_entity_poly.pdbx_strand_id
1 'polypeptide(L)'
;MSVEVITTISPTTNEAVLTRNGASPADLELLPKVATEAFQSFRKSTLEERQDIVRKFLKRLADREGELAQELTVQMGRPIAFTGKEVATAVKRGEYLLKISNKALKDTDGEPEKGFKRFIRKVPVGPVLIIFAWNVSWCNRQVAGRPAWGCSADAASSYSTPT
;
A
#
# COMPACT_ATOMS: atom_id res chain seq x y z
N MET A 1 -24.39 -8.52 15.02
CA MET A 1 -23.31 -7.91 15.80
C MET A 1 -23.05 -6.56 15.17
N SER A 2 -23.35 -5.48 15.88
CA SER A 2 -23.36 -4.11 15.36
C SER A 2 -21.99 -3.72 14.82
N VAL A 3 -21.94 -3.38 13.54
CA VAL A 3 -20.73 -2.84 12.92
C VAL A 3 -20.58 -1.41 13.42
N GLU A 4 -19.45 -1.09 14.05
CA GLU A 4 -19.16 0.26 14.55
C GLU A 4 -19.22 1.25 13.38
N VAL A 5 -20.01 2.32 13.51
CA VAL A 5 -20.11 3.34 12.46
C VAL A 5 -19.00 4.35 12.65
N ILE A 6 -18.07 4.42 11.71
CA ILE A 6 -16.92 5.32 11.71
C ILE A 6 -17.24 6.52 10.83
N THR A 7 -17.22 7.72 11.41
CA THR A 7 -17.36 8.98 10.67
C THR A 7 -16.04 9.75 10.68
N THR A 8 -15.51 10.05 9.49
CA THR A 8 -14.35 10.93 9.30
C THR A 8 -14.82 12.37 9.34
N ILE A 9 -14.28 13.14 10.28
CA ILE A 9 -14.59 14.56 10.47
C ILE A 9 -13.41 15.39 9.96
N SER A 10 -13.70 16.39 9.14
CA SER A 10 -12.69 17.35 8.67
C SER A 10 -12.21 18.20 9.84
N PRO A 11 -10.90 18.24 10.14
CA PRO A 11 -10.40 19.06 11.25
C PRO A 11 -10.44 20.56 10.96
N THR A 12 -10.64 20.97 9.70
CA THR A 12 -10.70 22.39 9.31
C THR A 12 -12.12 22.94 9.38
N THR A 13 -13.14 22.14 9.06
CA THR A 13 -14.54 22.56 9.02
C THR A 13 -15.40 21.94 10.13
N ASN A 14 -14.90 20.91 10.79
CA ASN A 14 -15.63 20.07 11.76
C ASN A 14 -16.87 19.39 11.18
N GLU A 15 -16.94 19.25 9.85
CA GLU A 15 -18.03 18.61 9.13
C GLU A 15 -17.70 17.14 8.82
N ALA A 16 -18.74 16.31 8.71
CA ALA A 16 -18.59 14.91 8.32
C ALA A 16 -18.24 14.81 6.83
N VAL A 17 -17.09 14.18 6.55
CA VAL A 17 -16.59 13.96 5.18
C VAL A 17 -17.05 12.61 4.64
N LEU A 18 -16.99 11.57 5.47
CA LEU A 18 -17.34 10.21 5.09
C LEU A 18 -17.84 9.43 6.31
N THR A 19 -18.95 8.72 6.16
CA THR A 19 -19.43 7.76 7.16
C THR A 19 -19.40 6.37 6.55
N ARG A 20 -18.78 5.42 7.25
CA ARG A 20 -18.68 4.03 6.85
C ARG A 20 -18.83 3.09 8.03
N ASN A 21 -19.24 1.87 7.74
CA ASN A 21 -19.22 0.80 8.72
C ASN A 21 -17.78 0.31 8.90
N GLY A 22 -17.37 0.04 10.13
CA GLY A 22 -16.11 -0.64 10.46
C GLY A 22 -16.07 -2.07 9.94
N ALA A 23 -14.94 -2.76 10.12
CA ALA A 23 -14.87 -4.17 9.77
C ALA A 23 -15.67 -5.01 10.77
N SER A 24 -16.56 -5.87 10.29
CA SER A 24 -17.24 -6.83 11.16
C SER A 24 -16.29 -7.98 11.55
N PRO A 25 -16.56 -8.71 12.65
CA PRO A 25 -15.78 -9.90 13.00
C PRO A 25 -15.72 -10.93 11.86
N ALA A 26 -16.81 -11.07 11.10
CA ALA A 26 -16.86 -11.97 9.94
C ALA A 26 -15.93 -11.50 8.81
N ASP A 27 -15.83 -10.19 8.57
CA ASP A 27 -14.90 -9.64 7.58
C ASP A 27 -13.45 -9.89 8.00
N LEU A 28 -13.15 -9.73 9.30
CA LEU A 28 -11.82 -9.99 9.86
C LEU A 28 -11.39 -11.46 9.71
N GLU A 29 -12.32 -12.41 9.83
CA GLU A 29 -12.06 -13.83 9.59
C GLU A 29 -11.90 -14.17 8.10
N LEU A 30 -12.58 -13.42 7.22
CA LEU A 30 -12.57 -13.64 5.78
C LEU A 30 -11.31 -13.03 5.11
N LEU A 31 -10.84 -11.88 5.59
CA LEU A 31 -9.66 -11.17 5.09
C LEU A 31 -8.42 -12.05 4.84
N PRO A 32 -7.93 -12.86 5.80
CA PRO A 32 -6.75 -13.69 5.58
C PRO A 32 -6.99 -14.80 4.56
N LYS A 33 -8.22 -15.32 4.45
CA LYS A 33 -8.57 -16.38 3.48
C LYS A 33 -8.48 -15.83 2.06
N VAL A 34 -9.15 -14.69 1.81
CA VAL A 34 -9.13 -14.02 0.51
C VAL A 34 -7.70 -13.59 0.13
N ALA A 35 -6.95 -13.03 1.07
CA ALA A 35 -5.56 -12.63 0.82
C ALA A 35 -4.67 -13.83 0.46
N THR A 36 -4.89 -14.99 1.09
CA THR A 36 -4.15 -16.22 0.81
C THR A 36 -4.49 -16.78 -0.57
N GLU A 37 -5.77 -16.82 -0.93
CA GLU A 37 -6.23 -17.26 -2.25
C GLU A 37 -5.68 -16.37 -3.37
N ALA A 38 -5.77 -15.05 -3.20
CA ALA A 38 -5.20 -14.09 -4.12
C ALA A 38 -3.67 -14.23 -4.23
N PHE A 39 -2.98 -14.53 -3.13
CA PHE A 39 -1.53 -14.77 -3.16
C PHE A 39 -1.16 -16.02 -3.98
N GLN A 40 -1.96 -17.10 -3.93
CA GLN A 40 -1.67 -18.33 -4.68
C GLN A 40 -1.77 -18.15 -6.20
N SER A 41 -2.66 -17.28 -6.68
CA SER A 41 -2.71 -16.91 -8.09
C SER A 41 -1.61 -15.90 -8.42
N PHE A 42 -1.44 -14.86 -7.60
CA PHE A 42 -0.50 -13.78 -7.85
C PHE A 42 0.96 -14.26 -7.83
N ARG A 43 1.33 -15.22 -6.98
CA ARG A 43 2.71 -15.76 -6.93
C ARG A 43 3.18 -16.40 -8.25
N LYS A 44 2.26 -16.82 -9.12
CA LYS A 44 2.56 -17.46 -10.41
C LYS A 44 2.83 -16.46 -11.53
N SER A 45 2.45 -15.19 -11.34
CA SER A 45 2.72 -14.13 -12.32
C SER A 45 4.22 -13.84 -12.43
N THR A 46 4.63 -13.41 -13.62
CA THR A 46 6.00 -12.99 -13.92
C THR A 46 6.33 -11.64 -13.29
N LEU A 47 7.62 -11.31 -13.20
CA LEU A 47 8.03 -10.01 -12.68
C LEU A 47 7.54 -8.86 -13.56
N GLU A 48 7.50 -9.04 -14.89
CA GLU A 48 7.05 -8.03 -15.85
C GLU A 48 5.56 -7.72 -15.68
N GLU A 49 4.71 -8.75 -15.58
CA GLU A 49 3.27 -8.58 -15.32
C GLU A 49 3.02 -7.79 -14.02
N ARG A 50 3.78 -8.09 -12.97
CA ARG A 50 3.71 -7.35 -11.71
C ARG A 50 4.12 -5.90 -11.95
N GLN A 51 5.30 -5.66 -12.53
CA GLN A 51 5.78 -4.30 -12.82
C GLN A 51 4.75 -3.47 -13.60
N ASP A 52 4.05 -4.07 -14.55
CA ASP A 52 3.00 -3.42 -15.32
C ASP A 52 1.78 -3.03 -14.48
N ILE A 53 1.37 -3.87 -13.53
CA ILE A 53 0.29 -3.54 -12.59
C ILE A 53 0.65 -2.30 -11.76
N VAL A 54 1.86 -2.21 -11.20
CA VAL A 54 2.26 -1.01 -10.44
C VAL A 54 2.48 0.18 -11.36
N ARG A 55 2.99 -0.01 -12.58
CA ARG A 55 3.11 1.10 -13.53
C ARG A 55 1.74 1.72 -13.83
N LYS A 56 0.72 0.89 -14.05
CA LYS A 56 -0.67 1.33 -14.23
C LYS A 56 -1.20 2.04 -12.99
N PHE A 57 -0.93 1.51 -11.79
CA PHE A 57 -1.33 2.13 -10.53
C PHE A 57 -0.68 3.51 -10.33
N LEU A 58 0.64 3.62 -10.50
CA LEU A 58 1.38 4.87 -10.36
C LEU A 58 0.93 5.92 -11.38
N LYS A 59 0.64 5.50 -12.62
CA LYS A 59 0.06 6.39 -13.63
C LYS A 59 -1.30 6.94 -13.16
N ARG A 60 -2.21 6.08 -12.68
CA ARG A 60 -3.52 6.51 -12.17
C ARG A 60 -3.39 7.45 -10.96
N LEU A 61 -2.39 7.23 -10.11
CA LEU A 61 -2.11 8.06 -8.96
C LEU A 61 -1.62 9.46 -9.39
N ALA A 62 -0.74 9.53 -10.39
CA ALA A 62 -0.25 10.79 -10.96
C ALA A 62 -1.37 11.55 -11.70
N ASP A 63 -2.19 10.85 -12.49
CA ASP A 63 -3.31 11.44 -13.23
C ASP A 63 -4.34 12.11 -12.29
N ARG A 64 -4.44 11.65 -11.04
CA ARG A 64 -5.39 12.13 -10.01
C ARG A 64 -4.73 12.94 -8.90
N GLU A 65 -3.51 13.42 -9.09
CA GLU A 65 -2.76 14.12 -8.04
C GLU A 65 -3.55 15.29 -7.43
N GLY A 66 -4.22 16.09 -8.26
CA GLY A 66 -5.01 17.24 -7.81
C GLY A 66 -6.21 16.86 -6.95
N GLU A 67 -6.97 15.85 -7.37
CA GLU A 67 -8.14 15.34 -6.63
C GLU A 67 -7.71 14.75 -5.29
N LEU A 68 -6.67 13.90 -5.31
CA LEU A 68 -6.14 13.25 -4.10
C LEU A 68 -5.55 14.26 -3.12
N ALA A 69 -4.89 15.31 -3.62
CA ALA A 69 -4.37 16.38 -2.79
C ALA A 69 -5.49 17.15 -2.06
N GLN A 70 -6.63 17.38 -2.72
CA GLN A 70 -7.80 18.01 -2.11
C GLN A 70 -8.44 17.09 -1.06
N GLU A 71 -8.66 15.82 -1.38
CA GLU A 71 -9.20 14.83 -0.42
C GLU A 71 -8.34 14.74 0.84
N LEU A 72 -7.02 14.69 0.69
CA LEU A 72 -6.08 14.69 1.81
C LEU A 72 -6.16 15.96 2.66
N THR A 73 -6.30 17.12 2.03
CA THR A 73 -6.46 18.39 2.75
C THR A 73 -7.76 18.41 3.55
N VAL A 74 -8.86 17.93 2.98
CA VAL A 74 -10.17 17.91 3.65
C VAL A 74 -10.18 16.90 4.80
N GLN A 75 -9.64 15.69 4.60
CA GLN A 75 -9.70 14.64 5.61
C GLN A 75 -8.71 14.86 6.77
N MET A 76 -7.55 15.46 6.51
CA MET A 76 -6.49 15.61 7.53
C MET A 76 -6.19 17.05 7.96
N GLY A 77 -6.73 18.05 7.25
CA GLY A 77 -6.43 19.46 7.50
C GLY A 77 -5.03 19.91 7.07
N ARG A 78 -4.31 19.10 6.29
CA ARG A 78 -2.97 19.46 5.81
C ARG A 78 -3.07 20.53 4.71
N PRO A 79 -2.24 21.60 4.74
CA PRO A 79 -2.32 22.64 3.72
C PRO A 79 -2.09 22.08 2.31
N ILE A 80 -2.91 22.52 1.35
CA ILE A 80 -2.89 22.05 -0.05
C ILE A 80 -1.51 22.17 -0.73
N ALA A 81 -0.70 23.13 -0.29
CA ALA A 81 0.66 23.35 -0.77
C ALA A 81 1.61 22.15 -0.50
N PHE A 82 1.27 21.28 0.46
CA PHE A 82 2.07 20.11 0.83
C PHE A 82 1.47 18.79 0.35
N THR A 83 0.14 18.67 0.26
CA THR A 83 -0.54 17.39 -0.07
C THR A 83 -0.24 16.91 -1.49
N GLY A 84 -0.20 17.80 -2.48
CA GLY A 84 0.24 17.42 -3.84
C GLY A 84 1.68 16.88 -3.87
N LYS A 85 2.59 17.53 -3.14
CA LYS A 85 3.99 17.07 -3.02
C LYS A 85 4.11 15.69 -2.37
N GLU A 86 3.21 15.34 -1.45
CA GLU A 86 3.19 14.02 -0.83
C GLU A 86 2.78 12.93 -1.83
N VAL A 87 1.75 13.18 -2.63
CA VAL A 87 1.31 12.27 -3.70
C VAL A 87 2.41 12.12 -4.76
N ALA A 88 2.99 13.22 -5.22
CA ALA A 88 4.11 13.20 -6.16
C ALA A 88 5.34 12.46 -5.60
N THR A 89 5.62 12.60 -4.30
CA THR A 89 6.71 11.87 -3.63
C THR A 89 6.43 10.37 -3.58
N ALA A 90 5.18 9.97 -3.34
CA ALA A 90 4.80 8.57 -3.38
C ALA A 90 4.96 7.97 -4.78
N VAL A 91 4.56 8.69 -5.82
CA VAL A 91 4.77 8.28 -7.22
C VAL A 91 6.26 8.07 -7.50
N LYS A 92 7.10 9.07 -7.18
CA LYS A 92 8.56 8.99 -7.36
C LYS A 92 9.21 7.80 -6.65
N ARG A 93 8.77 7.47 -5.44
CA ARG A 93 9.25 6.30 -4.69
C ARG A 93 8.83 5.00 -5.37
N GLY A 94 7.58 4.92 -5.84
CA GLY A 94 7.10 3.77 -6.60
C GLY A 94 7.89 3.54 -7.89
N GLU A 95 8.17 4.62 -8.64
CA GLU A 95 8.98 4.56 -9.86
C GLU A 95 10.42 4.11 -9.57
N TYR A 96 11.02 4.59 -8.47
CA TYR A 96 12.34 4.15 -8.05
C TYR A 96 12.35 2.65 -7.72
N LEU A 97 11.35 2.16 -6.97
CA LEU A 97 11.22 0.73 -6.63
C LEU A 97 11.05 -0.13 -7.88
N LEU A 98 10.24 0.32 -8.86
CA LEU A 98 10.14 -0.34 -10.16
C LEU A 98 11.50 -0.41 -10.86
N LYS A 99 12.23 0.72 -10.92
CA LYS A 99 13.54 0.80 -11.57
C LYS A 99 14.55 -0.18 -10.99
N ILE A 100 14.60 -0.34 -9.66
CA ILE A 100 15.56 -1.23 -9.01
C ILE A 100 15.08 -2.69 -8.92
N SER A 101 13.79 -2.97 -9.15
CA SER A 101 13.20 -4.29 -8.89
C SER A 101 13.91 -5.44 -9.63
N ASN A 102 14.29 -5.24 -10.90
CA ASN A 102 15.03 -6.24 -11.68
C ASN A 102 16.39 -6.59 -11.04
N LYS A 103 17.14 -5.58 -10.61
CA LYS A 103 18.44 -5.77 -9.95
C LYS A 103 18.26 -6.35 -8.55
N ALA A 104 17.25 -5.88 -7.82
CA ALA A 104 16.99 -6.27 -6.44
C ALA A 104 16.51 -7.73 -6.34
N LEU A 105 15.76 -8.23 -7.32
CA LEU A 105 15.19 -9.58 -7.32
C LEU A 105 16.00 -10.61 -8.11
N LYS A 106 17.11 -10.20 -8.74
CA LYS A 106 18.02 -11.13 -9.42
C LYS A 106 18.57 -12.17 -8.43
N ASP A 107 18.71 -13.40 -8.91
CA ASP A 107 19.39 -14.47 -8.18
C ASP A 107 20.85 -14.06 -7.89
N THR A 108 21.31 -14.34 -6.67
CA THR A 108 22.70 -14.12 -6.26
C THR A 108 23.46 -15.42 -6.44
N ASP A 109 24.52 -15.43 -7.24
CA ASP A 109 25.35 -16.62 -7.43
C ASP A 109 26.13 -16.96 -6.15
N GLY A 110 26.22 -18.25 -5.84
CA GLY A 110 27.04 -18.78 -4.74
C GLY A 110 28.44 -19.18 -5.20
N GLU A 111 29.26 -19.71 -4.28
CA GLU A 111 30.59 -20.19 -4.64
C GLU A 111 30.54 -21.36 -5.65
N PRO A 112 31.35 -21.30 -6.72
CA PRO A 112 31.34 -22.33 -7.75
C PRO A 112 31.94 -23.65 -7.22
N GLU A 113 31.21 -24.74 -7.37
CA GLU A 113 31.70 -26.09 -7.11
C GLU A 113 31.50 -26.94 -8.37
N LYS A 114 32.50 -27.72 -8.75
CA LYS A 114 32.47 -28.50 -9.99
C LYS A 114 31.35 -29.54 -9.92
N GLY A 115 30.35 -29.40 -10.80
CA GLY A 115 29.17 -30.27 -10.85
C GLY A 115 27.93 -29.71 -10.12
N PHE A 116 28.04 -28.59 -9.40
CA PHE A 116 26.93 -27.98 -8.66
C PHE A 116 26.74 -26.50 -9.04
N LYS A 117 25.48 -26.10 -9.28
CA LYS A 117 25.11 -24.69 -9.46
C LYS A 117 24.47 -24.18 -8.17
N ARG A 118 25.19 -23.35 -7.43
CA ARG A 118 24.71 -22.72 -6.18
C ARG A 118 24.22 -21.30 -6.48
N PHE A 119 23.02 -20.97 -6.01
CA PHE A 119 22.45 -19.62 -6.11
C PHE A 119 21.45 -19.37 -4.98
N ILE A 120 21.23 -18.10 -4.64
CA ILE A 120 20.24 -17.64 -3.68
C ILE A 120 19.14 -16.91 -4.46
N ARG A 121 17.93 -17.45 -4.38
CA ARG A 121 16.74 -16.84 -4.98
C ARG A 121 15.89 -16.15 -3.93
N LYS A 122 15.44 -14.93 -4.26
CA LYS A 122 14.51 -14.16 -3.43
C LYS A 122 13.08 -14.53 -3.81
N VAL A 123 12.36 -15.15 -2.88
CA VAL A 123 10.96 -15.55 -3.06
C VAL A 123 10.03 -14.70 -2.18
N PRO A 124 8.78 -14.46 -2.61
CA PRO A 124 7.83 -13.73 -1.79
C PRO A 124 7.50 -14.53 -0.52
N VAL A 125 7.43 -13.83 0.62
CA VAL A 125 7.18 -14.45 1.93
C VAL A 125 5.75 -14.98 2.05
N GLY A 126 4.77 -14.24 1.54
CA GLY A 126 3.34 -14.56 1.67
C GLY A 126 2.46 -13.31 1.72
N PRO A 127 1.18 -13.46 2.08
CA PRO A 127 0.31 -12.34 2.43
C PRO A 127 0.92 -11.51 3.56
N VAL A 128 0.78 -10.18 3.48
CA VAL A 128 1.31 -9.24 4.48
C VAL A 128 0.21 -8.28 4.88
N LEU A 129 -0.06 -8.17 6.19
CA LEU A 129 -0.93 -7.14 6.76
C LEU A 129 -0.13 -5.86 7.01
N ILE A 130 -0.66 -4.72 6.56
CA ILE A 130 -0.01 -3.42 6.71
C ILE A 130 -1.00 -2.45 7.35
N ILE A 131 -0.63 -1.92 8.51
CA ILE A 131 -1.43 -0.95 9.26
C ILE A 131 -0.65 0.37 9.30
N PHE A 132 -1.29 1.45 8.87
CA PHE A 132 -0.72 2.80 8.83
C PHE A 132 -1.38 3.72 9.85
N ALA A 133 -0.61 4.70 10.34
CA ALA A 133 -1.13 5.79 11.16
C ALA A 133 -1.67 6.94 10.29
N TRP A 134 -2.62 7.69 10.83
CA TRP A 134 -3.30 8.81 10.16
C TRP A 134 -2.39 9.99 9.78
N ASN A 135 -1.26 10.18 10.47
CA ASN A 135 -0.39 11.35 10.26
C ASN A 135 0.54 11.23 9.03
N VAL A 136 0.68 10.02 8.48
CA VAL A 136 1.48 9.72 7.28
C VAL A 136 0.59 8.99 6.29
N SER A 137 -0.31 9.74 5.68
CA SER A 137 -1.34 9.23 4.76
C SER A 137 -0.81 8.77 3.41
N TRP A 138 0.45 9.10 3.05
CA TRP A 138 1.12 8.44 1.93
C TRP A 138 2.53 7.99 2.30
N CYS A 139 2.66 6.70 2.66
CA CYS A 139 3.84 5.87 2.44
C CYS A 139 5.22 6.50 2.80
N ASN A 140 5.30 7.37 3.81
CA ASN A 140 6.54 8.12 4.01
C ASN A 140 7.65 7.39 4.75
N ARG A 141 7.45 6.19 5.35
CA ARG A 141 8.51 5.63 6.20
C ARG A 141 8.92 4.15 6.07
N GLN A 142 8.16 3.23 5.46
CA GLN A 142 8.51 1.79 5.59
C GLN A 142 8.64 0.96 4.29
N VAL A 143 8.38 1.51 3.11
CA VAL A 143 8.47 0.72 1.84
C VAL A 143 9.87 0.79 1.20
N ALA A 144 10.89 1.15 1.98
CA ALA A 144 12.29 1.15 1.51
C ALA A 144 12.93 -0.25 1.46
N GLY A 145 12.22 -1.31 1.87
CA GLY A 145 12.82 -2.67 1.94
C GLY A 145 11.91 -3.85 1.58
N ARG A 146 10.61 -3.65 1.32
CA ARG A 146 9.70 -4.76 0.96
C ARG A 146 8.68 -4.29 -0.08
N PRO A 147 8.50 -5.01 -1.19
CA PRO A 147 7.44 -4.71 -2.15
C PRO A 147 6.10 -5.10 -1.53
N ALA A 148 5.41 -4.14 -0.92
CA ALA A 148 4.03 -4.28 -0.49
C ALA A 148 3.11 -3.93 -1.67
N TRP A 149 2.63 -4.96 -2.34
CA TRP A 149 1.66 -4.86 -3.43
C TRP A 149 0.26 -5.05 -2.85
N GLY A 150 -0.65 -4.13 -3.17
CA GLY A 150 -2.06 -4.24 -2.80
C GLY A 150 -2.38 -3.61 -1.44
N CYS A 151 -2.42 -2.29 -1.37
CA CYS A 151 -3.26 -1.62 -0.38
C CYS A 151 -4.63 -1.39 -1.01
N SER A 152 -5.55 -2.33 -0.81
CA SER A 152 -6.91 -1.92 -0.47
C SER A 152 -6.76 -1.07 0.79
N ALA A 153 -7.20 0.18 0.72
CA ALA A 153 -7.23 1.09 1.85
C ALA A 153 -8.34 0.69 2.84
N ASP A 154 -8.28 -0.52 3.38
CA ASP A 154 -8.85 -0.80 4.70
C ASP A 154 -7.82 -0.36 5.74
N ALA A 155 -7.53 0.93 5.69
CA ALA A 155 -7.04 1.63 6.86
C ALA A 155 -8.18 1.55 7.87
N ALA A 156 -8.07 0.61 8.80
CA ALA A 156 -8.42 0.84 10.19
C ALA A 156 -7.68 2.13 10.60
N SER A 157 -8.26 3.26 10.20
CA SER A 157 -7.83 4.59 10.53
C SER A 157 -8.02 4.69 12.02
N SER A 158 -6.95 4.40 12.74
CA SER A 158 -6.62 4.92 14.06
C SER A 158 -7.78 5.64 14.75
N TYR A 159 -8.38 4.92 15.70
CA TYR A 159 -9.19 5.38 16.81
C TYR A 159 -8.63 6.65 17.48
N SER A 160 -8.75 7.81 16.85
CA SER A 160 -8.26 9.09 17.41
C SER A 160 -9.36 10.07 17.79
N THR A 161 -10.60 9.62 17.95
CA THR A 161 -11.61 10.35 18.73
C THR A 161 -12.49 9.39 19.53
N PRO A 162 -12.05 8.92 20.71
CA PRO A 162 -12.95 8.31 21.67
C PRO A 162 -13.63 9.43 22.47
N THR A 163 -14.89 9.70 22.14
CA THR A 163 -15.99 10.05 23.06
C THR A 163 -17.30 9.80 22.36
#